data_AF-A0A146KAE5-F1
#
_entry.id   AF-A0A146KAE5-F1
#
_cell.length_a   1.000
_cell.length_b   1.000
_cell.length_c   1.000
_cell.angle_alpha   90.00
_cell.angle_beta   90.00
_cell.angle_gamma   90.00
#
_symmetry.space_group_name_H-M   'P 1'
#
loop_
_entity.id
_entity.type
_entity.pdbx_description
1 polymer ?
#
loop_
_entity_poly.entity_id
_entity_poly.type
_entity_poly.pdbx_seq_one_letter_code
_entity_poly.pdbx_strand_id
1 'polypeptide(L)'
;QPNIQQCKKVFEQIDSDHSNFLDLNEIKTAFDLLGVKLGVEEIEGIMQIIDQDGNKKLDVKEFTHMVYICQNTKPKDLSRLLFLSSDNDYSGKVDANELYVIFNKLGAELTKEEAIDLAKNVSGNENGEINFEQFQELLKQVME
;
A
#
# COMPACT_ATOMS: atom_id res chain seq x y z
N GLN A 1 3.25 7.94 9.47
CA GLN A 1 2.83 8.91 8.44
C GLN A 1 4.03 9.39 7.64
N PRO A 2 3.92 9.46 6.29
CA PRO A 2 4.99 9.95 5.42
C PRO A 2 5.14 11.49 5.48
N ASN A 3 6.34 12.01 5.19
CA ASN A 3 6.56 13.44 5.04
C ASN A 3 6.13 13.89 3.63
N ILE A 4 4.88 14.33 3.51
CA ILE A 4 4.24 14.70 2.23
C ILE A 4 5.05 15.79 1.49
N GLN A 5 5.56 16.80 2.20
CA GLN A 5 6.34 17.87 1.56
C GLN A 5 7.65 17.37 0.97
N GLN A 6 8.34 16.47 1.67
CA GLN A 6 9.55 15.85 1.17
C GLN A 6 9.26 14.94 -0.02
N CYS A 7 8.19 14.13 0.05
CA CYS A 7 7.77 13.27 -1.05
C CYS A 7 7.45 14.08 -2.31
N LYS A 8 6.73 15.20 -2.15
CA LYS A 8 6.41 16.10 -3.27
C LYS A 8 7.66 16.70 -3.92
N LYS A 9 8.63 17.16 -3.12
CA LYS A 9 9.90 17.69 -3.66
C LYS A 9 10.69 16.64 -4.43
N VAL A 10 10.73 15.41 -3.91
CA VAL A 10 11.40 14.28 -4.56
C VAL A 10 10.67 13.93 -5.86
N PHE A 11 9.33 13.86 -5.82
CA PHE A 11 8.50 13.65 -7.00
C PHE A 11 8.79 14.67 -8.11
N GLU A 12 8.76 15.97 -7.80
CA GLU A 12 9.05 17.05 -8.76
C GLU A 12 10.47 17.02 -9.32
N GLN A 13 11.44 16.45 -8.59
CA GLN A 13 12.81 16.29 -9.06
C GLN A 13 12.98 15.12 -10.03
N ILE A 14 12.09 14.13 -9.94
CA ILE A 14 12.19 12.87 -10.69
C ILE A 14 11.31 12.91 -11.93
N ASP A 15 10.11 13.50 -11.82
CA ASP A 15 9.14 13.73 -12.90
C ASP A 15 9.75 14.66 -13.97
N SER A 16 10.57 14.06 -14.82
CA SER A 16 11.47 14.75 -15.74
C SER A 16 10.73 15.21 -16.99
N ASP A 17 9.65 14.51 -17.34
CA ASP A 17 8.76 14.85 -18.44
C ASP A 17 7.60 15.78 -18.01
N HIS A 18 7.49 16.08 -16.71
CA HIS A 18 6.43 16.89 -16.11
C HIS A 18 5.03 16.36 -16.42
N SER A 19 4.90 15.03 -16.52
CA SER A 19 3.62 14.38 -16.76
C SER A 19 2.72 14.41 -15.53
N ASN A 20 3.24 14.74 -14.34
CA ASN A 20 2.61 14.58 -13.03
C ASN A 20 2.39 13.12 -12.63
N PHE A 21 3.11 12.20 -13.28
CA PHE A 21 3.12 10.78 -12.97
C PHE A 21 4.57 10.28 -13.02
N LEU A 22 4.89 9.29 -12.20
CA LEU A 22 6.18 8.59 -12.27
C LEU A 22 5.99 7.25 -12.95
N ASP A 23 6.70 7.02 -14.05
CA ASP A 23 6.79 5.69 -14.64
C ASP A 23 7.77 4.77 -13.89
N LEU A 24 7.86 3.51 -14.29
CA LEU A 24 8.73 2.53 -13.63
C LEU A 24 10.22 2.94 -13.58
N ASN A 25 10.74 3.60 -14.62
CA ASN A 25 12.13 4.06 -14.66
C ASN A 25 12.36 5.24 -13.72
N GLU A 26 11.40 6.17 -13.67
CA GLU A 26 11.39 7.30 -12.76
C GLU A 26 11.29 6.85 -11.30
N ILE A 27 10.39 5.90 -11.00
CA ILE A 27 10.26 5.27 -9.69
C ILE A 27 11.58 4.62 -9.26
N LYS A 28 12.23 3.87 -10.15
CA LYS A 28 13.53 3.26 -9.85
C LYS A 28 14.59 4.32 -9.51
N THR A 29 14.64 5.39 -10.28
CA THR A 29 15.53 6.53 -10.03
C THR A 29 15.23 7.17 -8.67
N ALA A 30 13.95 7.28 -8.30
CA ALA A 30 13.51 7.76 -6.99
C ALA A 30 14.13 6.97 -5.84
N PHE A 31 14.00 5.65 -5.89
CA PHE A 31 14.49 4.78 -4.83
C PHE A 31 16.01 4.80 -4.73
N ASP A 32 16.71 4.81 -5.87
CA ASP A 32 18.17 4.96 -5.89
C ASP A 32 18.61 6.28 -5.22
N LEU A 33 17.91 7.39 -5.48
CA LEU A 33 18.17 8.70 -4.83
C LEU A 33 17.84 8.70 -3.33
N LEU A 34 16.80 7.97 -2.92
CA LEU A 34 16.43 7.80 -1.51
C LEU A 34 17.35 6.80 -0.77
N GLY A 35 18.32 6.19 -1.47
CA GLY A 35 19.26 5.22 -0.90
C GLY A 35 18.66 3.83 -0.68
N VAL A 36 17.51 3.54 -1.29
CA VAL A 36 16.82 2.25 -1.21
C VAL A 36 17.08 1.51 -2.53
N LYS A 37 17.70 0.34 -2.46
CA LYS A 37 17.91 -0.50 -3.64
C LYS A 37 16.76 -1.49 -3.79
N LEU A 38 15.90 -1.27 -4.77
CA LEU A 38 14.83 -2.19 -5.16
C LEU A 38 15.10 -2.75 -6.55
N GLY A 39 14.86 -4.05 -6.73
CA GLY A 39 14.80 -4.68 -8.04
C GLY A 39 13.52 -4.32 -8.80
N VAL A 40 13.52 -4.53 -10.12
CA VAL A 40 12.34 -4.27 -10.97
C VAL A 40 11.14 -5.10 -10.51
N GLU A 41 11.34 -6.38 -10.22
CA GLU A 41 10.27 -7.27 -9.72
C GLU A 41 9.68 -6.80 -8.38
N GLU A 42 10.51 -6.22 -7.50
CA GLU A 42 10.04 -5.67 -6.21
C GLU A 42 9.21 -4.41 -6.43
N ILE A 43 9.64 -3.53 -7.34
CA ILE A 43 8.89 -2.32 -7.73
C ILE A 43 7.55 -2.72 -8.34
N GLU A 44 7.54 -3.65 -9.29
CA GLU A 44 6.31 -4.12 -9.95
C GLU A 44 5.34 -4.77 -8.96
N GLY A 45 5.85 -5.59 -8.03
CA GLY A 45 5.03 -6.20 -6.99
C GLY A 45 4.37 -5.17 -6.07
N ILE A 46 5.11 -4.13 -5.67
CA ILE A 46 4.56 -3.02 -4.87
C ILE A 46 3.56 -2.20 -5.71
N MET A 47 3.88 -1.96 -6.98
CA MET A 47 3.06 -1.17 -7.89
C MET A 47 1.68 -1.80 -8.12
N GLN A 48 1.58 -3.12 -8.26
CA GLN A 48 0.30 -3.82 -8.40
C GLN A 48 -0.67 -3.56 -7.24
N ILE A 49 -0.16 -3.20 -6.07
CA ILE A 49 -0.96 -2.99 -4.87
C ILE A 49 -1.32 -1.50 -4.73
N ILE A 50 -0.36 -0.62 -4.99
CA ILE A 50 -0.47 0.83 -4.77
C ILE A 50 -1.14 1.55 -5.94
N ASP A 51 -0.90 1.13 -7.18
CA ASP A 51 -1.52 1.69 -8.39
C ASP A 51 -3.05 1.50 -8.29
N GLN A 52 -3.76 2.54 -7.88
CA GLN A 52 -5.19 2.46 -7.58
C GLN A 52 -6.02 2.58 -8.85
N ASP A 53 -5.52 3.31 -9.84
CA ASP A 53 -6.22 3.55 -11.11
C ASP A 53 -5.79 2.59 -12.24
N GLY A 54 -4.73 1.80 -12.02
CA GLY A 54 -4.23 0.77 -12.94
C GLY A 54 -3.50 1.35 -14.15
N ASN A 55 -3.06 2.61 -14.09
CA ASN A 55 -2.43 3.30 -15.22
C ASN A 55 -0.95 2.92 -15.41
N LYS A 56 -0.38 2.08 -14.53
CA LYS A 56 1.03 1.67 -14.49
C LYS A 56 2.02 2.82 -14.33
N LYS A 57 1.58 3.88 -13.68
CA LYS A 57 2.37 5.03 -13.22
C LYS A 57 1.91 5.37 -11.81
N LEU A 58 2.66 6.22 -11.11
CA LEU A 58 2.26 6.70 -9.79
C LEU A 58 2.07 8.20 -9.80
N ASP A 59 0.91 8.65 -9.33
CA ASP A 59 0.73 10.06 -8.98
C ASP A 59 1.47 10.40 -7.66
N VAL A 60 1.42 11.67 -7.24
CA VAL A 60 2.08 12.13 -6.01
C VAL A 60 1.56 11.39 -4.76
N LYS A 61 0.26 11.08 -4.72
CA LYS A 61 -0.38 10.39 -3.58
C LYS A 61 0.10 8.95 -3.52
N GLU A 62 0.07 8.24 -4.64
CA GLU A 62 0.52 6.86 -4.78
C GLU A 62 2.03 6.72 -4.51
N PHE A 63 2.84 7.65 -5.04
CA PHE A 63 4.27 7.71 -4.73
C PHE A 63 4.52 7.94 -3.23
N THR A 64 3.77 8.84 -2.60
CA THR A 64 3.88 9.09 -1.16
C THR A 64 3.54 7.83 -0.35
N HIS A 65 2.52 7.09 -0.78
CA HIS A 65 2.14 5.80 -0.18
C HIS A 65 3.25 4.76 -0.37
N MET A 66 3.88 4.72 -1.54
CA MET A 66 5.00 3.83 -1.82
C MET A 66 6.21 4.12 -0.94
N VAL A 67 6.53 5.41 -0.73
CA VAL A 67 7.58 5.83 0.21
C VAL A 67 7.23 5.42 1.63
N TYR A 68 5.98 5.60 2.06
CA TYR A 68 5.51 5.14 3.38
C TYR A 68 5.75 3.64 3.57
N ILE A 69 5.38 2.83 2.58
CA ILE A 69 5.59 1.38 2.60
C ILE A 69 7.08 1.05 2.71
N CYS A 70 7.92 1.60 1.83
CA CYS A 70 9.35 1.30 1.79
C CYS A 70 10.10 1.72 3.06
N GLN A 71 9.58 2.71 3.80
CA GLN A 71 10.15 3.12 5.10
C GLN A 71 9.74 2.20 6.26
N ASN A 72 8.62 1.49 6.15
CA ASN A 72 8.00 0.76 7.25
C ASN A 72 7.97 -0.77 7.04
N THR A 73 8.48 -1.26 5.90
CA THR A 73 8.61 -2.69 5.63
C THR A 73 9.75 -3.03 4.68
N LYS A 74 10.08 -4.31 4.61
CA LYS A 74 10.93 -4.88 3.57
C LYS A 74 10.06 -5.37 2.42
N PRO A 75 10.52 -5.31 1.16
CA PRO A 75 9.77 -5.79 -0.01
C PRO A 75 9.33 -7.27 0.05
N LYS A 76 9.96 -8.08 0.91
CA LYS A 76 9.66 -9.51 1.06
C LYS A 76 8.61 -9.83 2.13
N ASP A 77 8.23 -8.86 2.95
CA ASP A 77 7.21 -9.05 3.98
C ASP A 77 5.83 -8.73 3.40
N LEU A 78 5.24 -9.72 2.71
CA LEU A 78 3.96 -9.57 2.02
C LEU A 78 2.84 -9.14 2.97
N SER A 79 2.79 -9.69 4.18
CA SER A 79 1.75 -9.34 5.16
C SER A 79 1.81 -7.86 5.52
N ARG A 80 3.03 -7.35 5.76
CA ARG A 80 3.25 -5.95 6.08
C ARG A 80 3.06 -5.04 4.87
N LEU A 81 3.43 -5.49 3.67
CA LEU A 81 3.14 -4.77 2.43
C LEU A 81 1.64 -4.55 2.25
N LEU A 82 0.84 -5.62 2.35
CA LEU A 82 -0.61 -5.56 2.19
C LEU A 82 -1.28 -4.72 3.28
N PHE A 83 -0.81 -4.80 4.52
CA PHE A 83 -1.31 -3.96 5.60
C PHE A 83 -1.05 -2.47 5.32
N LEU A 84 0.20 -2.12 5.03
CA LEU A 84 0.60 -0.72 4.82
C LEU A 84 0.00 -0.13 3.54
N SER A 85 -0.27 -0.94 2.51
CA SER A 85 -0.98 -0.48 1.31
C SER A 85 -2.47 -0.27 1.53
N SER A 86 -3.05 -0.96 2.52
CA SER A 86 -4.46 -0.84 2.86
C SER A 86 -4.72 0.39 3.73
N ASP A 87 -3.79 0.71 4.65
CA ASP A 87 -3.78 1.89 5.54
C ASP A 87 -3.62 3.20 4.74
N ASN A 88 -4.70 3.66 4.10
CA ASN A 88 -4.71 4.82 3.20
C ASN A 88 -4.71 6.15 3.95
N ASP A 89 -5.25 6.16 5.16
CA ASP A 89 -5.27 7.34 6.03
C ASP A 89 -4.03 7.43 6.94
N TYR A 90 -3.16 6.42 6.90
CA TYR A 90 -1.96 6.30 7.73
C TYR A 90 -2.27 6.33 9.23
N SER A 91 -3.44 5.81 9.62
CA SER A 91 -3.85 5.60 11.01
C SER A 91 -3.04 4.51 11.70
N GLY A 92 -2.40 3.62 10.92
CA GLY A 92 -1.72 2.44 11.44
C GLY A 92 -2.69 1.34 11.84
N LYS A 93 -3.93 1.41 11.35
CA LYS A 93 -4.97 0.40 11.43
C LYS A 93 -5.60 0.23 10.06
N VAL A 94 -6.33 -0.85 9.86
CA VAL A 94 -7.11 -1.09 8.65
C VAL A 94 -8.58 -1.15 9.03
N ASP A 95 -9.42 -0.37 8.36
CA ASP A 95 -10.87 -0.42 8.54
C ASP A 95 -11.55 -1.44 7.59
N ALA A 96 -12.85 -1.66 7.76
CA ALA A 96 -13.60 -2.62 6.95
C ALA A 96 -13.66 -2.24 5.45
N ASN A 97 -13.63 -0.96 5.09
CA ASN A 97 -13.61 -0.52 3.70
C ASN A 97 -12.24 -0.76 3.07
N GLU A 98 -11.17 -0.44 3.79
CA GLU A 98 -9.79 -0.70 3.37
C GLU A 98 -9.56 -2.21 3.21
N LEU A 99 -10.10 -3.01 4.15
CA LEU A 99 -10.11 -4.47 4.06
C LEU A 99 -10.86 -4.98 2.83
N TYR A 100 -12.08 -4.46 2.59
CA TYR A 100 -12.87 -4.80 1.41
C TYR A 100 -12.09 -4.56 0.10
N VAL A 101 -11.43 -3.39 0.00
CA VAL A 101 -10.67 -3.02 -1.21
C VAL A 101 -9.49 -3.96 -1.42
N ILE A 102 -8.67 -4.21 -0.40
CA ILE A 102 -7.46 -5.02 -0.58
C ILE A 102 -7.79 -6.48 -0.89
N PHE A 103 -8.78 -7.08 -0.23
CA PHE A 103 -9.13 -8.48 -0.46
C PHE A 103 -9.76 -8.71 -1.84
N ASN A 104 -10.56 -7.76 -2.33
CA ASN A 104 -11.06 -7.82 -3.71
C ASN A 104 -9.95 -7.61 -4.75
N LYS A 105 -8.98 -6.72 -4.47
CA LYS A 105 -7.77 -6.59 -5.32
C LYS A 105 -6.96 -7.89 -5.39
N LEU A 106 -6.94 -8.66 -4.31
CA LEU A 106 -6.30 -9.99 -4.25
C LEU A 106 -7.15 -11.13 -4.84
N GLY A 107 -8.38 -10.83 -5.29
CA GLY A 107 -9.26 -11.81 -5.95
C GLY A 107 -10.18 -12.61 -5.01
N ALA A 108 -10.34 -12.20 -3.74
CA ALA A 108 -11.19 -12.90 -2.78
C ALA A 108 -12.71 -12.64 -2.95
N GLU A 109 -13.12 -11.78 -3.89
CA GLU A 109 -14.52 -11.47 -4.23
C GLU A 109 -15.46 -11.22 -3.03
N LEU A 110 -14.96 -10.55 -1.98
CA LEU A 110 -15.75 -10.25 -0.79
C LEU A 110 -16.82 -9.19 -1.06
N THR A 111 -18.00 -9.34 -0.45
CA THR A 111 -18.98 -8.27 -0.28
C THR A 111 -18.55 -7.30 0.84
N LYS A 112 -19.18 -6.11 0.88
CA LYS A 112 -18.90 -5.13 1.95
C LYS A 112 -19.32 -5.65 3.32
N GLU A 113 -20.45 -6.34 3.38
CA GLU A 113 -20.98 -6.96 4.58
C GLU A 113 -20.01 -8.02 5.12
N GLU A 114 -19.47 -8.89 4.24
CA GLU A 114 -18.46 -9.89 4.62
C GLU A 114 -17.18 -9.23 5.13
N ALA A 115 -16.72 -8.15 4.50
CA ALA A 115 -15.55 -7.42 4.97
C ALA A 115 -15.78 -6.80 6.37
N ILE A 116 -16.97 -6.24 6.62
CA ILE A 116 -17.35 -5.71 7.95
C ILE A 116 -17.37 -6.83 8.99
N ASP A 117 -17.96 -7.97 8.66
CA ASP A 117 -18.04 -9.10 9.58
C ASP A 117 -16.66 -9.68 9.88
N LEU A 118 -15.80 -9.85 8.87
CA LEU A 118 -14.41 -10.28 9.04
C LEU A 118 -13.63 -9.30 9.93
N ALA A 119 -13.73 -7.99 9.65
CA ALA A 119 -13.05 -6.97 10.41
C ALA A 119 -13.48 -6.98 11.88
N LYS A 120 -14.79 -7.09 12.17
CA LYS A 120 -15.33 -7.17 13.54
C LYS A 120 -14.93 -8.45 14.26
N ASN A 121 -14.97 -9.59 13.56
CA ASN A 121 -14.63 -10.89 14.13
C ASN A 121 -13.18 -10.92 14.64
N VAL A 122 -12.26 -10.27 13.91
CA VAL A 122 -10.84 -10.25 14.27
C VAL A 122 -10.47 -9.06 15.18
N SER A 123 -11.11 -7.89 15.00
CA SER A 123 -10.79 -6.68 15.78
C SER A 123 -11.13 -6.81 17.26
N GLY A 124 -12.21 -7.54 17.58
CA GLY A 124 -12.78 -7.60 18.93
C GLY A 124 -13.28 -6.25 19.44
N ASN A 125 -13.45 -5.25 18.57
CA ASN A 125 -13.91 -3.91 18.90
C ASN A 125 -15.11 -3.48 18.04
N GLU A 126 -15.90 -2.53 18.55
CA GLU A 126 -17.13 -2.08 17.89
C GLU A 126 -16.89 -1.34 16.57
N ASN A 127 -15.71 -0.73 16.41
CA ASN A 127 -15.37 0.07 15.23
C ASN A 127 -14.90 -0.79 14.04
N GLY A 128 -14.57 -2.06 14.26
CA GLY A 128 -14.05 -2.95 13.21
C GLY A 128 -12.63 -2.58 12.73
N GLU A 129 -11.88 -1.76 13.48
CA GLU A 129 -10.50 -1.42 13.11
C GLU A 129 -9.55 -2.54 13.55
N ILE A 130 -8.75 -3.05 12.62
CA ILE A 130 -7.77 -4.10 12.89
C ILE A 130 -6.33 -3.54 12.88
N ASN A 131 -5.52 -3.97 13.83
CA ASN A 131 -4.08 -3.69 13.85
C ASN A 131 -3.29 -4.69 12.98
N PHE A 132 -1.97 -4.53 12.92
CA PHE A 132 -1.12 -5.38 12.10
C PHE A 132 -1.17 -6.85 12.51
N GLU A 133 -1.13 -7.15 13.81
CA GLU A 133 -1.15 -8.52 14.33
C GLU A 133 -2.48 -9.22 13.97
N GLN A 134 -3.59 -8.50 14.08
CA GLN A 134 -4.93 -8.94 13.69
C GLN A 134 -5.02 -9.16 12.17
N PHE A 135 -4.47 -8.24 11.38
CA PHE A 135 -4.42 -8.38 9.92
C PHE A 135 -3.63 -9.62 9.49
N GLN A 136 -2.50 -9.91 10.16
CA GLN A 136 -1.72 -11.13 9.88
C GLN A 136 -2.51 -12.41 10.17
N GLU A 137 -3.29 -12.43 11.25
CA GLU A 137 -4.15 -13.57 11.57
C GLU A 137 -5.24 -13.76 10.53
N LEU A 138 -5.88 -12.67 10.10
CA LEU A 138 -6.90 -12.69 9.06
C LEU A 138 -6.34 -13.16 7.72
N LEU A 139 -5.16 -12.68 7.32
CA LEU A 139 -4.47 -13.12 6.12
C LEU A 139 -4.18 -14.63 6.12
N LYS A 140 -3.82 -15.21 7.26
CA LYS A 140 -3.63 -16.67 7.37
C LYS A 140 -4.93 -17.43 7.15
N GLN A 141 -6.04 -16.95 7.72
CA GLN A 141 -7.35 -17.60 7.60
C GLN A 141 -7.90 -17.57 6.18
N VAL A 142 -7.59 -16.52 5.40
CA VAL A 142 -8.11 -16.35 4.04
C VAL A 142 -7.19 -16.94 2.96
N MET A 143 -5.88 -17.02 3.22
CA MET A 143 -4.89 -17.56 2.26
C MET A 143 -4.48 -19.01 2.52
N GLU A 144 -5.03 -19.67 3.54
CA GLU A 144 -4.99 -21.14 3.72
C GLU A 144 -6.10 -21.83 2.91
#